data_AF-A0A7S4K5T3-F1
#
_entry.id   AF-A0A7S4K5T3-F1
#
_cell.length_a   1.000
_cell.length_b   1.000
_cell.length_c   1.000
_cell.angle_alpha   90.00
_cell.angle_beta   90.00
_cell.angle_gamma   90.00
#
_symmetry.space_group_name_H-M   'P 1'
#
loop_
_entity.id
_entity.type
_entity.pdbx_description
1 polymer ?
#
loop_
_entity_poly.entity_id
_entity_poly.type
_entity_poly.pdbx_seq_one_letter_code
_entity_poly.pdbx_strand_id
1 'polypeptide(L)'
;LNCALSLPIYMSVIFSLTGDPSLGKVDKASLSQQTLMELFVQGFTSSSDPTFLSKVQGNDIQSPRDLSEWPGVGRDTEMNVIRVTWTWIGLNGSLLPQWLPPTIQDLRLYENYFSCSIDLTRFPDSLVVLMAAANEFSGTIDLTKLPPMMNHLDLSYNDLEGGIDVRHLPKSMHTLRLNHNSFSGETDFCDLPQNLFMVLMCNVELSGALVQEFGQEFRVTGTKIQMTVINE
;
A
#
# COMPACT_ATOMS: atom_id res chain seq x y z
N LEU A 1 -8.65 15.97 9.08
CA LEU A 1 -9.61 15.76 7.97
C LEU A 1 -10.65 14.74 8.41
N ASN A 2 -11.92 14.91 8.04
CA ASN A 2 -12.98 13.95 8.36
C ASN A 2 -12.80 12.68 7.51
N CYS A 3 -12.46 11.56 8.13
CA CYS A 3 -12.40 10.23 7.50
C CYS A 3 -13.79 9.64 7.21
N ALA A 4 -14.80 10.49 7.02
CA ALA A 4 -16.16 10.04 6.78
C ALA A 4 -16.27 9.52 5.35
N LEU A 5 -16.56 8.23 5.21
CA LEU A 5 -16.96 7.60 3.96
C LEU A 5 -18.16 8.37 3.40
N SER A 6 -17.98 9.16 2.33
CA SER A 6 -19.12 9.58 1.53
C SER A 6 -19.50 8.36 0.68
N LEU A 7 -20.64 7.75 1.01
CA LEU A 7 -21.13 6.57 0.31
C LEU A 7 -22.04 7.00 -0.85
N PRO A 8 -21.68 6.72 -2.13
CA PRO A 8 -22.64 6.71 -3.22
C PRO A 8 -23.75 5.69 -2.98
N ILE A 9 -24.94 5.97 -3.51
CA ILE A 9 -26.22 5.26 -3.30
C ILE A 9 -26.17 3.74 -3.56
N TYR A 10 -25.18 3.22 -4.30
CA TYR A 10 -25.00 1.77 -4.47
C TYR A 10 -24.72 1.02 -3.15
N MET A 11 -24.22 1.70 -2.12
CA MET A 11 -23.86 1.09 -0.83
C MET A 11 -24.96 1.05 0.22
N SER A 12 -26.13 1.69 0.05
CA SER A 12 -27.23 1.41 0.99
C SER A 12 -27.66 -0.06 0.92
N VAL A 13 -27.41 -0.74 -0.20
CA VAL A 13 -27.64 -2.18 -0.34
C VAL A 13 -26.49 -3.00 0.24
N ILE A 14 -25.22 -2.68 -0.06
CA ILE A 14 -24.08 -3.50 0.39
C ILE A 14 -23.72 -3.28 1.87
N PHE A 15 -23.82 -2.05 2.40
CA PHE A 15 -23.50 -1.78 3.83
C PHE A 15 -24.58 -2.36 4.76
N SER A 16 -25.84 -2.42 4.31
CA SER A 16 -26.90 -3.15 5.01
C SER A 16 -26.64 -4.66 5.08
N LEU A 17 -25.85 -5.21 4.14
CA LEU A 17 -25.52 -6.64 4.09
C LEU A 17 -24.27 -7.03 4.91
N THR A 18 -23.42 -6.07 5.27
CA THR A 18 -22.24 -6.33 6.13
C THR A 18 -22.48 -6.08 7.61
N GLY A 19 -23.61 -5.43 7.96
CA GLY A 19 -23.98 -5.08 9.33
C GLY A 19 -25.22 -5.80 9.89
N ASP A 20 -26.00 -6.50 9.04
CA ASP A 20 -27.17 -7.27 9.47
C ASP A 20 -26.82 -8.77 9.59
N PRO A 21 -26.79 -9.35 10.80
CA PRO A 21 -26.49 -10.77 10.98
C PRO A 21 -27.54 -11.73 10.40
N SER A 22 -28.68 -11.22 9.89
CA SER A 22 -29.73 -12.01 9.24
C SER A 22 -29.60 -12.10 7.71
N LEU A 23 -28.73 -11.29 7.10
CA LEU A 23 -28.37 -11.36 5.69
C LEU A 23 -26.94 -11.89 5.58
N GLY A 24 -26.77 -13.05 4.93
CA GLY A 24 -25.50 -13.78 4.92
C GLY A 24 -24.31 -12.90 4.58
N LYS A 25 -23.23 -13.02 5.37
CA LYS A 25 -21.94 -12.35 5.13
C LYS A 25 -21.60 -12.51 3.66
N VAL A 26 -21.56 -11.40 2.92
CA VAL A 26 -21.12 -11.41 1.52
C VAL A 26 -19.74 -12.02 1.47
N ASP A 27 -19.62 -13.20 0.86
CA ASP A 27 -18.34 -13.85 0.69
C ASP A 27 -17.53 -13.04 -0.31
N LYS A 28 -16.45 -12.38 0.15
CA LYS A 28 -15.56 -11.62 -0.73
C LYS A 28 -15.06 -12.48 -1.89
N ALA A 29 -14.89 -13.79 -1.70
CA ALA A 29 -14.46 -14.72 -2.74
C ALA A 29 -15.48 -14.87 -3.88
N SER A 30 -16.75 -14.50 -3.65
CA SER A 30 -17.80 -14.51 -4.67
C SER A 30 -17.90 -13.22 -5.50
N LEU A 31 -17.19 -12.16 -5.11
CA LEU A 31 -17.20 -10.89 -5.83
C LEU A 31 -16.32 -10.95 -7.08
N SER A 32 -16.83 -10.41 -8.19
CA SER A 32 -16.05 -10.26 -9.40
C SER A 32 -14.89 -9.26 -9.19
N GLN A 33 -13.83 -9.38 -9.99
CA GLN A 33 -12.72 -8.41 -9.96
C GLN A 33 -13.18 -7.00 -10.31
N GLN A 34 -14.18 -6.86 -11.19
CA GLN A 34 -14.82 -5.57 -11.50
C GLN A 34 -15.38 -4.94 -10.22
N THR A 35 -16.21 -5.69 -9.49
CA THR A 35 -16.83 -5.22 -8.25
C THR A 35 -15.80 -4.87 -7.17
N LEU A 36 -14.76 -5.71 -7.03
CA LEU A 36 -13.66 -5.46 -6.10
C LEU A 36 -12.95 -4.12 -6.43
N MET A 37 -12.61 -3.91 -7.69
CA MET A 37 -11.95 -2.67 -8.12
C MET A 37 -12.84 -1.43 -7.99
N GLU A 38 -14.15 -1.54 -8.27
CA GLU A 38 -15.12 -0.46 -8.04
C GLU A 38 -15.22 -0.08 -6.55
N LEU A 39 -15.25 -1.08 -5.66
CA LEU A 39 -15.22 -0.86 -4.22
C LEU A 39 -13.89 -0.25 -3.76
N PHE A 40 -12.78 -0.62 -4.40
CA PHE A 40 -11.46 -0.06 -4.09
C PHE A 40 -11.37 1.44 -4.41
N VAL A 41 -11.92 1.88 -5.54
CA VAL A 41 -11.85 3.30 -5.97
C VAL A 41 -12.99 4.17 -5.43
N GLN A 42 -13.96 3.60 -4.73
CA GLN A 42 -15.19 4.31 -4.33
C GLN A 42 -14.93 5.54 -3.46
N GLY A 43 -13.90 5.49 -2.60
CA GLY A 43 -13.55 6.59 -1.70
C GLY A 43 -12.59 7.61 -2.30
N PHE A 44 -12.18 7.43 -3.57
CA PHE A 44 -11.20 8.30 -4.19
C PHE A 44 -11.86 9.54 -4.78
N THR A 45 -11.22 10.70 -4.60
CA THR A 45 -11.51 11.89 -5.41
C THR A 45 -10.24 12.30 -6.15
N SER A 46 -10.35 13.21 -7.12
CA SER A 46 -9.16 13.76 -7.79
C SER A 46 -9.18 15.28 -7.70
N SER A 47 -8.09 15.84 -7.17
CA SER A 47 -7.90 17.29 -7.09
C SER A 47 -7.32 17.87 -8.39
N SER A 48 -6.64 17.05 -9.18
CA SER A 48 -5.81 17.49 -10.31
C SER A 48 -6.37 17.11 -11.68
N ASP A 49 -6.94 15.91 -11.83
CA ASP A 49 -7.62 15.45 -13.05
C ASP A 49 -9.02 14.91 -12.71
N PRO A 50 -10.08 15.75 -12.78
CA PRO A 50 -11.45 15.30 -12.52
C PRO A 50 -11.94 14.28 -13.57
N THR A 51 -11.21 14.09 -14.68
CA THR A 51 -11.56 13.13 -15.75
C THR A 51 -11.00 11.74 -15.50
N PHE A 52 -10.03 11.57 -14.59
CA PHE A 52 -9.52 10.23 -14.31
C PHE A 52 -10.61 9.33 -13.73
N LEU A 53 -11.36 9.83 -12.73
CA LEU A 53 -12.42 9.04 -12.10
C LEU A 53 -13.55 8.71 -13.08
N SER A 54 -13.88 9.57 -14.04
CA SER A 54 -14.86 9.24 -15.10
C SER A 54 -14.34 8.22 -16.12
N LYS A 55 -13.02 8.04 -16.24
CA LYS A 55 -12.40 6.97 -17.04
C LYS A 55 -12.39 5.62 -16.32
N VAL A 56 -12.58 5.57 -15.00
CA VAL A 56 -12.68 4.30 -14.24
C VAL A 56 -14.12 3.99 -13.81
N GLN A 57 -14.85 4.95 -13.26
CA GLN A 57 -16.23 4.77 -12.78
C GLN A 57 -17.28 4.87 -13.90
N GLY A 58 -16.90 5.40 -15.07
CA GLY A 58 -17.84 5.75 -16.12
C GLY A 58 -18.58 7.06 -15.85
N ASN A 59 -19.41 7.47 -16.81
CA ASN A 59 -20.23 8.69 -16.69
C ASN A 59 -21.61 8.41 -16.09
N ASP A 60 -22.03 7.13 -16.04
CA ASP A 60 -23.31 6.69 -15.52
C ASP A 60 -23.11 5.43 -14.68
N ILE A 61 -23.67 5.45 -13.49
CA ILE A 61 -23.71 4.37 -12.51
C ILE A 61 -24.38 3.10 -13.08
N GLN A 62 -25.24 3.24 -14.10
CA GLN A 62 -25.90 2.10 -14.75
C GLN A 62 -25.05 1.40 -15.81
N SER A 63 -23.90 1.97 -16.20
CA SER A 63 -23.02 1.41 -17.22
C SER A 63 -21.55 1.60 -16.81
N PRO A 64 -21.08 0.86 -15.79
CA PRO A 64 -19.68 0.91 -15.38
C PRO A 64 -18.77 0.53 -16.55
N ARG A 65 -17.60 1.15 -16.64
CA ARG A 65 -16.62 0.78 -17.66
C ARG A 65 -15.98 -0.55 -17.31
N ASP A 66 -15.79 -1.39 -18.31
CA ASP A 66 -15.05 -2.63 -18.15
C ASP A 66 -13.61 -2.33 -17.70
N LEU A 67 -13.08 -3.15 -16.78
CA LEU A 67 -11.70 -3.05 -16.31
C LEU A 67 -10.64 -3.01 -17.42
N SER A 68 -10.92 -3.53 -18.62
CA SER A 68 -10.04 -3.42 -19.79
C SER A 68 -9.88 -1.99 -20.32
N GLU A 69 -10.81 -1.10 -20.01
CA GLU A 69 -10.74 0.32 -20.35
C GLU A 69 -10.10 1.18 -19.25
N TRP A 70 -9.89 0.62 -18.06
CA TRP A 70 -9.40 1.40 -16.92
C TRP A 70 -7.93 1.78 -17.13
N PRO A 71 -7.60 3.08 -17.21
CA PRO A 71 -6.23 3.52 -17.41
C PRO A 71 -5.34 3.01 -16.28
N GLY A 72 -4.17 2.46 -16.62
CA GLY A 72 -3.20 1.98 -15.63
C GLY A 72 -3.51 0.62 -15.02
N VAL A 73 -4.61 -0.05 -15.39
CA VAL A 73 -4.90 -1.43 -14.98
C VAL A 73 -4.24 -2.42 -15.95
N GLY A 74 -3.34 -3.26 -15.43
CA GLY A 74 -2.69 -4.34 -16.16
C GLY A 74 -3.31 -5.70 -15.81
N ARG A 75 -3.58 -6.51 -16.85
CA ARG A 75 -4.16 -7.85 -16.71
C ARG A 75 -3.24 -8.93 -17.29
N ASP A 76 -3.32 -10.13 -16.74
CA ASP A 76 -2.63 -11.32 -17.28
C ASP A 76 -3.40 -11.93 -18.48
N THR A 77 -2.92 -13.07 -18.99
CA THR A 77 -3.57 -13.80 -20.10
C THR A 77 -4.93 -14.39 -19.74
N GLU A 78 -5.24 -14.52 -18.46
CA GLU A 78 -6.51 -15.01 -17.92
C GLU A 78 -7.47 -13.85 -17.57
N MET A 79 -7.11 -12.61 -17.94
CA MET A 79 -7.85 -11.38 -17.65
C MET A 79 -7.93 -11.01 -16.16
N ASN A 80 -7.06 -11.57 -15.32
CA ASN A 80 -6.96 -11.19 -13.92
C ASN A 80 -6.20 -9.88 -13.78
N VAL A 81 -6.66 -9.00 -12.90
CA VAL A 81 -5.97 -7.75 -12.55
C VAL A 81 -4.73 -8.11 -11.73
N ILE A 82 -3.56 -7.87 -12.30
CA ILE A 82 -2.26 -8.14 -11.68
C ILE A 82 -1.49 -6.86 -11.35
N ARG A 83 -1.82 -5.75 -12.01
CA ARG A 83 -1.12 -4.47 -11.83
C ARG A 83 -2.09 -3.29 -11.84
N VAL A 84 -1.81 -2.31 -10.98
CA VAL A 84 -2.43 -0.99 -11.01
C VAL A 84 -1.33 0.07 -10.94
N THR A 85 -1.31 1.01 -11.88
CA THR A 85 -0.35 2.12 -11.92
C THR A 85 -1.08 3.44 -12.09
N TRP A 86 -1.28 4.12 -10.96
CA TRP A 86 -2.00 5.38 -10.83
C TRP A 86 -1.10 6.39 -10.11
N THR A 87 -0.07 6.83 -10.81
CA THR A 87 0.97 7.72 -10.30
C THR A 87 0.74 9.13 -10.80
N TRP A 88 0.95 10.14 -9.94
CA TRP A 88 0.97 11.54 -10.36
C TRP A 88 -0.27 11.99 -11.14
N ILE A 89 -1.44 11.60 -10.64
CA ILE A 89 -2.75 11.96 -11.20
C ILE A 89 -3.66 12.67 -10.18
N GLY A 90 -3.10 13.02 -9.02
CA GLY A 90 -3.76 13.80 -7.98
C GLY A 90 -4.95 13.10 -7.34
N LEU A 91 -4.89 11.76 -7.22
CA LEU A 91 -5.87 11.01 -6.45
C LEU A 91 -5.74 11.33 -4.96
N ASN A 92 -6.85 11.30 -4.24
CA ASN A 92 -6.89 11.43 -2.79
C ASN A 92 -7.86 10.43 -2.17
N GLY A 93 -7.99 10.47 -0.86
CA GLY A 93 -8.86 9.59 -0.08
C GLY A 93 -8.08 8.53 0.69
N SER A 94 -8.79 7.60 1.31
CA SER A 94 -8.18 6.51 2.09
C SER A 94 -8.06 5.25 1.25
N LEU A 95 -6.94 4.54 1.38
CA LEU A 95 -6.82 3.21 0.77
C LEU A 95 -7.62 2.18 1.56
N LEU A 96 -8.34 1.33 0.83
CA LEU A 96 -9.05 0.17 1.37
C LEU A 96 -8.52 -1.12 0.71
N PRO A 97 -7.31 -1.59 1.07
CA PRO A 97 -6.66 -2.72 0.41
C PRO A 97 -7.47 -4.02 0.44
N GLN A 98 -8.40 -4.14 1.39
CA GLN A 98 -9.31 -5.28 1.47
C GLN A 98 -10.21 -5.42 0.24
N TRP A 99 -10.35 -4.41 -0.61
CA TRP A 99 -11.10 -4.49 -1.86
C TRP A 99 -10.23 -4.77 -3.08
N LEU A 100 -8.92 -4.91 -2.93
CA LEU A 100 -8.07 -5.32 -4.04
C LEU A 100 -8.39 -6.77 -4.47
N PRO A 101 -8.33 -7.05 -5.79
CA PRO A 101 -8.36 -8.41 -6.32
C PRO A 101 -7.26 -9.28 -5.70
N PRO A 102 -7.54 -10.54 -5.35
CA PRO A 102 -6.56 -11.44 -4.74
C PRO A 102 -5.40 -11.84 -5.67
N THR A 103 -5.46 -11.44 -6.94
CA THR A 103 -4.45 -11.68 -7.96
C THR A 103 -3.45 -10.53 -8.11
N ILE A 104 -3.66 -9.39 -7.43
CA ILE A 104 -2.83 -8.21 -7.64
C ILE A 104 -1.41 -8.43 -7.13
N GLN A 105 -0.43 -8.05 -7.94
CA GLN A 105 1.00 -8.25 -7.67
C GLN A 105 1.77 -6.93 -7.61
N ASP A 106 1.35 -5.91 -8.37
CA ASP A 106 2.07 -4.64 -8.51
C ASP A 106 1.12 -3.46 -8.36
N LEU A 107 1.21 -2.75 -7.24
CA LEU A 107 0.39 -1.57 -6.93
C LEU A 107 1.29 -0.34 -6.83
N ARG A 108 1.11 0.61 -7.75
CA ARG A 108 1.86 1.87 -7.80
C ARG A 108 0.92 3.06 -7.73
N LEU A 109 1.09 3.83 -6.66
CA LEU A 109 0.24 4.95 -6.23
C LEU A 109 1.08 6.17 -5.83
N TYR A 110 2.38 6.18 -6.16
CA TYR A 110 3.28 7.23 -5.72
C TYR A 110 2.95 8.60 -6.36
N GLU A 111 3.31 9.68 -5.66
CA GLU A 111 2.99 11.07 -6.04
C GLU A 111 1.48 11.32 -6.18
N ASN A 112 0.72 11.07 -5.13
CA ASN A 112 -0.70 11.43 -5.01
C ASN A 112 -0.95 12.10 -3.66
N TYR A 113 -2.22 12.24 -3.28
CA TYR A 113 -2.69 12.84 -2.02
C TYR A 113 -3.51 11.82 -1.21
N PHE A 114 -3.18 10.53 -1.30
CA PHE A 114 -3.80 9.52 -0.44
C PHE A 114 -3.42 9.78 1.01
N SER A 115 -4.38 9.64 1.93
CA SER A 115 -4.21 9.98 3.33
C SER A 115 -4.79 8.91 4.26
N CYS A 116 -4.74 9.18 5.57
CA CYS A 116 -5.10 8.26 6.65
C CYS A 116 -4.11 7.10 6.81
N SER A 117 -4.43 6.17 7.71
CA SER A 117 -3.61 5.00 7.97
C SER A 117 -3.71 3.96 6.87
N ILE A 118 -2.64 3.19 6.73
CA ILE A 118 -2.53 2.07 5.81
C ILE A 118 -2.41 0.77 6.59
N ASP A 119 -3.45 -0.07 6.56
CA ASP A 119 -3.44 -1.38 7.19
C ASP A 119 -2.77 -2.41 6.27
N LEU A 120 -1.49 -2.66 6.51
CA LEU A 120 -0.68 -3.58 5.72
C LEU A 120 -1.21 -5.03 5.76
N THR A 121 -1.99 -5.40 6.78
CA THR A 121 -2.57 -6.75 6.94
C THR A 121 -3.69 -7.04 5.96
N ARG A 122 -4.22 -6.01 5.28
CA ARG A 122 -5.38 -6.12 4.38
C ARG A 122 -4.99 -6.32 2.92
N PHE A 123 -3.70 -6.20 2.59
CA PHE A 123 -3.25 -6.45 1.24
C PHE A 123 -3.30 -7.95 0.91
N PRO A 124 -3.59 -8.32 -0.34
CA PRO A 124 -3.52 -9.71 -0.78
C PRO A 124 -2.12 -10.31 -0.64
N ASP A 125 -2.04 -11.59 -0.29
CA ASP A 125 -0.78 -12.34 -0.18
C ASP A 125 0.03 -12.39 -1.49
N SER A 126 -0.64 -12.19 -2.62
CA SER A 126 -0.05 -12.11 -3.95
C SER A 126 0.78 -10.84 -4.20
N LEU A 127 0.65 -9.82 -3.36
CA LEU A 127 1.28 -8.52 -3.59
C LEU A 127 2.81 -8.61 -3.47
N VAL A 128 3.49 -8.26 -4.56
CA VAL A 128 4.95 -8.29 -4.68
C VAL A 128 5.54 -6.89 -4.58
N VAL A 129 4.86 -5.89 -5.15
CA VAL A 129 5.35 -4.51 -5.26
C VAL A 129 4.29 -3.54 -4.74
N LEU A 130 4.66 -2.72 -3.76
CA LEU A 130 3.88 -1.58 -3.29
C LEU A 130 4.74 -0.31 -3.37
N MET A 131 4.36 0.61 -4.27
CA MET A 131 5.00 1.91 -4.45
C MET A 131 3.99 3.00 -4.10
N ALA A 132 4.04 3.52 -2.89
CA ALA A 132 3.09 4.50 -2.36
C ALA A 132 3.80 5.74 -1.77
N ALA A 133 5.01 6.02 -2.26
CA ALA A 133 5.80 7.17 -1.87
C ALA A 133 5.14 8.50 -2.24
N ALA A 134 5.50 9.59 -1.56
CA ALA A 134 4.99 10.94 -1.85
C ALA A 134 3.45 10.98 -1.82
N ASN A 135 2.89 10.65 -0.65
CA ASN A 135 1.47 10.76 -0.31
C ASN A 135 1.34 11.42 1.08
N GLU A 136 0.15 11.43 1.65
CA GLU A 136 -0.18 11.99 2.97
C GLU A 136 -0.60 10.87 3.96
N PHE A 137 -0.10 9.64 3.77
CA PHE A 137 -0.39 8.54 4.70
C PHE A 137 0.16 8.86 6.09
N SER A 138 -0.61 8.57 7.13
CA SER A 138 -0.27 8.93 8.51
C SER A 138 -0.61 7.82 9.50
N GLY A 139 -0.11 7.94 10.73
CA GLY A 139 -0.26 6.93 11.77
C GLY A 139 0.81 5.84 11.67
N THR A 140 0.58 4.73 12.37
CA THR A 140 1.56 3.65 12.52
C THR A 140 1.37 2.54 11.50
N ILE A 141 2.44 1.80 11.22
CA ILE A 141 2.42 0.61 10.37
C ILE A 141 3.07 -0.59 11.07
N ASP A 142 2.63 -1.79 10.71
CA ASP A 142 3.20 -3.04 11.21
C ASP A 142 3.90 -3.80 10.07
N LEU A 143 5.23 -3.65 9.99
CA LEU A 143 6.07 -4.33 8.99
C LEU A 143 6.17 -5.85 9.22
N THR A 144 5.73 -6.36 10.37
CA THR A 144 5.71 -7.82 10.64
C THR A 144 4.56 -8.53 9.92
N LYS A 145 3.66 -7.77 9.29
CA LYS A 145 2.45 -8.26 8.62
C LYS A 145 2.48 -8.04 7.11
N LEU A 146 3.65 -7.85 6.53
CA LEU A 146 3.78 -7.72 5.08
C LEU A 146 3.39 -9.02 4.37
N PRO A 147 2.77 -8.93 3.18
CA PRO A 147 2.53 -10.08 2.31
C PRO A 147 3.80 -10.93 2.12
N PRO A 148 3.69 -12.27 2.17
CA PRO A 148 4.85 -13.16 2.20
C PRO A 148 5.69 -13.11 0.93
N MET A 149 5.10 -12.71 -0.21
CA MET A 149 5.78 -12.59 -1.50
C MET A 149 6.32 -11.18 -1.77
N MET A 150 6.14 -10.24 -0.84
CA MET A 150 6.52 -8.86 -1.06
C MET A 150 8.03 -8.74 -1.27
N ASN A 151 8.40 -7.99 -2.29
CA ASN A 151 9.76 -7.80 -2.76
C ASN A 151 10.17 -6.33 -2.68
N HIS A 152 9.25 -5.42 -2.99
CA HIS A 152 9.51 -3.98 -2.95
C HIS A 152 8.42 -3.24 -2.17
N LEU A 153 8.87 -2.48 -1.17
CA LEU A 153 8.02 -1.56 -0.42
C LEU A 153 8.64 -0.17 -0.44
N ASP A 154 7.90 0.80 -0.99
CA ASP A 154 8.26 2.21 -0.92
C ASP A 154 7.10 3.01 -0.30
N LEU A 155 7.30 3.45 0.95
CA LEU A 155 6.41 4.33 1.69
C LEU A 155 7.11 5.67 2.01
N SER A 156 8.20 5.99 1.31
CA SER A 156 8.95 7.21 1.56
C SER A 156 8.14 8.48 1.29
N TYR A 157 8.48 9.60 1.93
CA TYR A 157 7.76 10.87 1.77
C TYR A 157 6.26 10.74 2.11
N ASN A 158 5.97 10.35 3.35
CA ASN A 158 4.64 10.33 3.94
C ASN A 158 4.72 10.91 5.37
N ASP A 159 3.59 10.94 6.08
CA ASP A 159 3.48 11.37 7.48
C ASP A 159 3.35 10.18 8.44
N LEU A 160 3.92 9.01 8.08
CA LEU A 160 3.86 7.81 8.93
C LEU A 160 4.74 7.99 10.16
N GLU A 161 4.32 7.43 11.29
CA GLU A 161 4.95 7.64 12.58
C GLU A 161 5.05 6.36 13.42
N GLY A 162 5.66 6.48 14.60
CA GLY A 162 5.84 5.38 15.55
C GLY A 162 7.09 4.54 15.28
N GLY A 163 7.22 3.45 16.04
CA GLY A 163 8.32 2.50 15.92
C GLY A 163 8.10 1.49 14.80
N ILE A 164 9.20 0.96 14.26
CA ILE A 164 9.18 -0.08 13.23
C ILE A 164 9.93 -1.33 13.71
N ASP A 165 9.45 -2.50 13.28
CA ASP A 165 10.12 -3.79 13.49
C ASP A 165 10.47 -4.42 12.14
N VAL A 166 11.76 -4.52 11.84
CA VAL A 166 12.27 -5.05 10.56
C VAL A 166 12.75 -6.50 10.65
N ARG A 167 12.61 -7.16 11.81
CA ARG A 167 13.11 -8.53 12.02
C ARG A 167 12.29 -9.60 11.29
N HIS A 168 11.07 -9.25 10.90
CA HIS A 168 10.11 -10.17 10.27
C HIS A 168 9.81 -9.79 8.82
N LEU A 169 10.72 -9.06 8.15
CA LEU A 169 10.55 -8.76 6.74
C LEU A 169 10.50 -10.05 5.91
N PRO A 170 9.66 -10.12 4.86
CA PRO A 170 9.59 -11.26 3.96
C PRO A 170 10.97 -11.65 3.42
N LYS A 171 11.26 -12.96 3.31
CA LYS A 171 12.52 -13.47 2.75
C LYS A 171 12.76 -13.03 1.30
N SER A 172 11.68 -12.70 0.59
CA SER A 172 11.70 -12.15 -0.77
C SER A 172 11.98 -10.65 -0.83
N MET A 173 12.07 -9.94 0.30
CA MET A 173 12.28 -8.49 0.29
C MET A 173 13.64 -8.14 -0.34
N HIS A 174 13.63 -7.29 -1.37
CA HIS A 174 14.84 -6.73 -1.98
C HIS A 174 14.97 -5.23 -1.72
N THR A 175 13.86 -4.50 -1.58
CA THR A 175 13.89 -3.04 -1.42
C THR A 175 12.91 -2.60 -0.35
N LEU A 176 13.41 -1.86 0.65
CA LEU A 176 12.62 -1.20 1.68
C LEU A 176 12.98 0.29 1.74
N ARG A 177 11.99 1.16 1.48
CA ARG A 177 12.17 2.62 1.54
C ARG A 177 11.12 3.23 2.47
N LEU A 178 11.61 3.83 3.55
CA LEU A 178 10.81 4.46 4.60
C LEU A 178 11.28 5.89 4.91
N ASN A 179 12.28 6.38 4.16
CA ASN A 179 12.87 7.70 4.35
C ASN A 179 11.85 8.84 4.21
N HIS A 180 12.10 9.97 4.87
CA HIS A 180 11.15 11.09 4.93
C HIS A 180 9.77 10.68 5.46
N ASN A 181 9.77 10.15 6.68
CA ASN A 181 8.59 9.92 7.51
C ASN A 181 8.92 10.37 8.94
N SER A 182 7.96 10.28 9.86
CA SER A 182 8.11 10.60 11.29
C SER A 182 8.35 9.36 12.16
N PHE A 183 8.94 8.29 11.60
CA PHE A 183 9.30 7.09 12.37
C PHE A 183 10.31 7.41 13.47
N SER A 184 10.13 6.82 14.64
CA SER A 184 10.95 7.10 15.84
C SER A 184 11.03 5.87 16.74
N GLY A 185 11.97 5.90 17.70
CA GLY A 185 12.16 4.82 18.66
C GLY A 185 13.29 3.85 18.27
N GLU A 186 13.38 2.76 19.02
CA GLU A 186 14.43 1.74 18.83
C GLU A 186 13.98 0.66 17.84
N THR A 187 14.85 0.36 16.88
CA THR A 187 14.68 -0.74 15.93
C THR A 187 15.93 -1.59 15.92
N ASP A 188 15.71 -2.91 15.96
CA ASP A 188 16.76 -3.90 15.81
C ASP A 188 16.90 -4.28 14.33
N PHE A 189 18.09 -4.07 13.78
CA PHE A 189 18.43 -4.39 12.40
C PHE A 189 19.18 -5.73 12.29
N CYS A 190 19.21 -6.54 13.35
CA CYS A 190 19.68 -7.91 13.28
C CYS A 190 18.75 -8.73 12.37
N ASP A 191 19.32 -9.69 11.64
CA ASP A 191 18.60 -10.67 10.83
C ASP A 191 17.77 -10.12 9.65
N LEU A 192 18.20 -9.03 9.03
CA LEU A 192 17.63 -8.58 7.76
C LEU A 192 17.71 -9.68 6.68
N PRO A 193 16.70 -9.81 5.80
CA PRO A 193 16.70 -10.81 4.73
C PRO A 193 17.96 -10.75 3.86
N GLN A 194 18.53 -11.91 3.51
CA GLN A 194 19.74 -11.98 2.67
C GLN A 194 19.59 -11.31 1.30
N ASN A 195 18.38 -11.36 0.73
CA ASN A 195 18.07 -10.75 -0.57
C ASN A 195 17.86 -9.23 -0.51
N LEU A 196 17.86 -8.65 0.69
CA LEU A 196 17.63 -7.22 0.88
C LEU A 196 18.80 -6.45 0.28
N PHE A 197 18.59 -5.83 -0.87
CA PHE A 197 19.63 -5.12 -1.60
C PHE A 197 19.68 -3.64 -1.21
N MET A 198 18.52 -3.05 -0.92
CA MET A 198 18.41 -1.61 -0.68
C MET A 198 17.52 -1.31 0.52
N VAL A 199 18.08 -0.57 1.48
CA VAL A 199 17.33 0.00 2.62
C VAL A 199 17.60 1.50 2.68
N LEU A 200 16.53 2.29 2.53
CA LEU A 200 16.58 3.75 2.68
C LEU A 200 15.74 4.18 3.88
N MET A 201 16.41 4.69 4.90
CA MET A 201 15.78 5.22 6.12
C MET A 201 16.36 6.59 6.48
N CYS A 202 16.69 7.40 5.48
CA CYS A 202 17.17 8.76 5.73
C CYS A 202 16.06 9.65 6.29
N ASN A 203 16.43 10.58 7.18
CA ASN A 203 15.49 11.58 7.72
C ASN A 203 14.30 10.96 8.47
N VAL A 204 14.62 10.11 9.45
CA VAL A 204 13.71 9.54 10.48
C VAL A 204 14.43 9.59 11.83
N GLU A 205 13.71 9.50 12.95
CA GLU A 205 14.28 9.59 14.30
C GLU A 205 14.58 8.21 14.94
N LEU A 206 14.85 7.20 14.11
CA LEU A 206 15.17 5.85 14.59
C LEU A 206 16.56 5.78 15.25
N SER A 207 16.67 4.95 16.28
CA SER A 207 17.91 4.53 16.94
C SER A 207 18.04 3.01 16.98
N GLY A 208 19.25 2.50 17.14
CA GLY A 208 19.51 1.06 17.19
C GLY A 208 20.93 0.72 16.77
N ALA A 209 21.28 -0.56 16.84
CA ALA A 209 22.54 -1.08 16.33
C ALA A 209 22.30 -1.79 15.00
N LEU A 210 23.11 -1.46 14.00
CA LEU A 210 23.21 -2.25 12.77
C LEU A 210 24.43 -3.16 12.87
N VAL A 211 24.21 -4.45 12.67
CA VAL A 211 25.24 -5.50 12.66
C VAL A 211 25.08 -6.28 11.37
N GLN A 212 25.89 -5.99 10.34
CA GLN A 212 25.73 -6.64 9.04
C GLN A 212 27.02 -6.76 8.22
N GLU A 213 27.10 -7.83 7.42
CA GLU A 213 28.19 -8.12 6.47
C GLU A 213 28.07 -7.34 5.15
N PHE A 214 29.19 -7.18 4.45
CA PHE A 214 29.33 -6.41 3.21
C PHE A 214 28.54 -7.02 2.03
N GLY A 215 27.76 -6.19 1.30
CA GLY A 215 27.10 -6.57 0.04
C GLY A 215 25.79 -5.85 -0.31
N GLN A 216 25.20 -5.14 0.65
CA GLN A 216 23.91 -4.44 0.51
C GLN A 216 24.10 -2.91 0.45
N GLU A 217 23.29 -2.20 -0.34
CA GLU A 217 23.26 -0.74 -0.35
C GLU A 217 22.39 -0.23 0.81
N PHE A 218 23.01 -0.07 1.98
CA PHE A 218 22.38 0.47 3.17
C PHE A 218 22.67 1.97 3.29
N ARG A 219 21.66 2.83 3.04
CA ARG A 219 21.81 4.29 3.22
C ARG A 219 20.97 4.75 4.40
N VAL A 220 21.68 5.11 5.46
CA VAL A 220 21.10 5.64 6.69
C VAL A 220 21.82 6.93 7.04
N THR A 221 21.15 8.06 6.81
CA THR A 221 21.68 9.40 7.10
C THR A 221 20.62 10.23 7.82
N GLY A 222 21.02 11.01 8.81
CA GLY A 222 20.07 11.82 9.59
C GLY A 222 19.18 10.99 10.51
N THR A 223 19.66 9.81 10.95
CA THR A 223 19.06 9.02 12.04
C THR A 223 20.06 8.89 13.19
N LYS A 224 19.64 8.32 14.32
CA LYS A 224 20.51 8.00 15.48
C LYS A 224 20.99 6.55 15.47
N ILE A 225 20.92 5.86 14.33
CA ILE A 225 21.34 4.46 14.21
C ILE A 225 22.87 4.38 14.24
N GLN A 226 23.41 3.56 15.14
CA GLN A 226 24.85 3.29 15.23
C GLN A 226 25.20 2.12 14.31
N MET A 227 25.96 2.40 13.25
CA MET A 227 26.48 1.35 12.37
C MET A 227 27.74 0.74 12.98
N THR A 228 27.67 -0.56 13.32
CA THR A 228 28.83 -1.32 13.77
C THR A 228 29.22 -2.28 12.65
N VAL A 229 30.34 -1.98 11.98
CA VAL A 229 30.90 -2.87 10.96
C VAL A 229 31.60 -4.03 11.66
N ILE A 230 31.11 -5.26 11.48
CA ILE A 230 31.88 -6.45 11.84
C ILE A 230 32.79 -6.76 10.65
N ASN A 231 34.09 -6.58 10.86
CA ASN A 231 35.09 -7.11 9.94
C ASN A 231 35.30 -8.58 10.29
N GLU A 232 35.02 -9.50 9.36
CA GLU A 232 35.59 -10.84 9.39
C GLU A 232 37.07 -10.81 8.94
#